data_AF-A0A183FQ60-F1
#
_entry.id   AF-A0A183FQ60-F1
#
_cell.length_a   1.000
_cell.length_b   1.000
_cell.length_c   1.000
_cell.angle_alpha   90.00
_cell.angle_beta   90.00
_cell.angle_gamma   90.00
#
_symmetry.space_group_name_H-M   'P 1'
#
loop_
_entity.id
_entity.type
_entity.pdbx_description
1 polymer ?
#
loop_
_entity_poly.entity_id
_entity_poly.type
_entity_poly.pdbx_seq_one_letter_code
_entity_poly.pdbx_strand_id
1 'polypeptide(L)'
;MAQSTLFGTFPARSVIKACCGADEGLCNTYESIDDLFGTACCGLMPYNTFSQLCCEGIVRERYRSGSYADQCCGNDVLRFGQTCCEGTVHNVVSGDCCGQAVYSKSDSSFLCCNEFRTTTPTDVCCGSSAFDGGRLQICCGNKVREYNISVEYSKTRRGLKLFIPAAPLTCKRIFDEIWVLNKNNK
;
A
#
# COMPACT_ATOMS: atom_id res chain seq x y z
N MET A 1 53.60 62.91 -16.51
CA MET A 1 52.35 62.14 -16.30
C MET A 1 52.52 60.79 -16.99
N ALA A 2 52.79 59.74 -16.22
CA ALA A 2 52.71 58.36 -16.69
C ALA A 2 52.11 57.57 -15.53
N GLN A 3 50.85 57.16 -15.70
CA GLN A 3 50.09 56.42 -14.70
C GLN A 3 50.60 54.98 -14.67
N SER A 4 51.08 54.57 -13.51
CA SER A 4 51.39 53.19 -13.17
C SER A 4 50.12 52.35 -13.20
N THR A 5 50.04 51.42 -14.15
CA THR A 5 48.99 50.40 -14.22
C THR A 5 49.21 49.37 -13.11
N LEU A 6 48.32 49.37 -12.11
CA LEU A 6 48.20 48.31 -11.12
C LEU A 6 47.66 47.05 -11.82
N PHE A 7 48.51 46.04 -11.99
CA PHE A 7 48.08 44.68 -12.31
C PHE A 7 47.37 44.11 -11.08
N GLY A 8 46.04 44.21 -11.07
CA GLY A 8 45.21 43.47 -10.12
C GLY A 8 45.32 41.98 -10.43
N THR A 9 45.96 41.22 -9.54
CA THR A 9 45.86 39.76 -9.54
C THR A 9 44.42 39.37 -9.20
N PHE A 10 43.62 39.05 -10.21
CA PHE A 10 42.34 38.39 -10.01
C PHE A 10 42.61 36.95 -9.57
N PRO A 11 42.16 36.51 -8.38
CA PRO A 11 42.30 35.11 -7.99
C PRO A 11 41.44 34.26 -8.94
N ALA A 12 42.09 33.41 -9.73
CA ALA A 12 41.38 32.40 -10.52
C ALA A 12 40.74 31.39 -9.55
N ARG A 13 39.41 31.44 -9.42
CA ARG A 13 38.65 30.50 -8.61
C ARG A 13 38.31 29.29 -9.46
N SER A 14 38.92 28.14 -9.19
CA SER A 14 38.53 26.87 -9.81
C SER A 14 37.20 26.41 -9.22
N VAL A 15 36.24 26.10 -10.10
CA VAL A 15 34.92 25.54 -9.76
C VAL A 15 34.78 24.20 -10.46
N ILE A 16 34.19 23.22 -9.77
CA ILE A 16 33.96 21.88 -10.29
C ILE A 16 32.54 21.83 -10.84
N LYS A 17 32.34 21.24 -12.02
CA LYS A 17 31.03 21.12 -12.65
C LYS A 17 30.66 19.66 -12.84
N ALA A 18 29.53 19.23 -12.29
CA ALA A 18 28.97 17.90 -12.51
C ALA A 18 27.69 18.02 -13.33
N CYS A 19 27.57 17.19 -14.38
CA CYS A 19 26.47 17.22 -15.33
C CYS A 19 25.81 15.85 -15.43
N CYS A 20 24.50 15.84 -15.65
CA CYS A 20 23.71 14.62 -15.82
C CYS A 20 23.11 14.55 -17.21
N GLY A 21 23.68 13.73 -18.08
CA GLY A 21 23.35 13.66 -19.51
C GLY A 21 24.53 14.15 -20.37
N ALA A 22 24.71 13.55 -21.55
CA ALA A 22 25.86 13.82 -22.41
C ALA A 22 25.75 15.17 -23.14
N ASP A 23 24.60 15.46 -23.75
CA ASP A 23 24.43 16.63 -24.64
C ASP A 23 23.29 17.59 -24.20
N GLU A 24 22.27 17.11 -23.48
CA GLU A 24 21.11 17.91 -23.02
C GLU A 24 20.97 17.97 -21.48
N GLY A 25 22.02 17.55 -20.78
CA GLY A 25 22.02 17.41 -19.33
C GLY A 25 22.05 18.73 -18.56
N LEU A 26 21.43 18.77 -17.37
CA LEU A 26 21.63 19.86 -16.43
C LEU A 26 22.93 19.65 -15.67
N CYS A 27 23.54 20.76 -15.25
CA CYS A 27 24.78 20.75 -14.52
C CYS A 27 24.71 21.61 -13.27
N ASN A 28 25.30 21.11 -12.19
CA ASN A 28 25.53 21.88 -10.97
C ASN A 28 27.02 22.21 -10.85
N THR A 29 27.29 23.33 -10.19
CA THR A 29 28.65 23.82 -9.94
C THR A 29 28.94 23.75 -8.45
N TYR A 30 30.15 23.36 -8.10
CA TYR A 30 30.60 23.04 -6.76
C TYR A 30 31.91 23.76 -6.47
N GLU A 31 32.11 24.17 -5.23
CA GLU A 31 33.27 24.96 -4.81
C GLU A 31 34.40 24.06 -4.27
N SER A 32 34.05 22.91 -3.68
CA SER A 32 34.99 21.89 -3.20
C SER A 32 34.69 20.50 -3.79
N ILE A 33 35.70 19.63 -3.80
CA ILE A 33 35.52 18.19 -4.09
C ILE A 33 34.59 17.55 -3.04
N ASP A 34 34.61 18.07 -1.81
CA ASP A 34 33.77 17.53 -0.74
C ASP A 34 32.27 17.70 -1.04
N ASP A 35 31.90 18.75 -1.76
CA ASP A 35 30.50 19.00 -2.14
C ASP A 35 30.00 18.03 -3.22
N LEU A 36 30.90 17.31 -3.89
CA LEU A 36 30.55 16.27 -4.85
C LEU A 36 30.15 14.95 -4.19
N PHE A 37 30.48 14.74 -2.90
CA PHE A 37 30.12 13.49 -2.24
C PHE A 37 28.61 13.28 -2.24
N GLY A 38 28.20 12.09 -2.69
CA GLY A 38 26.78 11.77 -2.85
C GLY A 38 26.10 12.45 -4.04
N THR A 39 26.83 13.09 -4.95
CA THR A 39 26.23 13.60 -6.19
C THR A 39 25.89 12.44 -7.11
N ALA A 40 24.64 12.39 -7.55
CA ALA A 40 24.11 11.41 -8.50
C ALA A 40 23.15 12.09 -9.50
N CYS A 41 22.66 11.33 -10.46
CA CYS A 41 21.73 11.82 -11.47
C CYS A 41 20.31 11.30 -11.25
N CYS A 42 19.35 12.22 -11.25
CA CYS A 42 17.93 11.93 -11.31
C CYS A 42 17.40 12.36 -12.68
N GLY A 43 17.37 11.42 -13.63
CA GLY A 43 17.22 11.77 -15.04
C GLY A 43 18.36 12.69 -15.51
N LEU A 44 18.01 13.88 -16.00
CA LEU A 44 18.96 14.90 -16.45
C LEU A 44 19.43 15.86 -15.34
N MET A 45 18.91 15.72 -14.11
CA MET A 45 19.19 16.65 -13.03
C MET A 45 20.20 16.06 -12.03
N PRO A 46 21.34 16.72 -11.77
CA PRO A 46 22.22 16.36 -10.67
C PRO A 46 21.55 16.65 -9.32
N TYR A 47 21.66 15.71 -8.39
CA TYR A 47 21.10 15.83 -7.04
C TYR A 47 22.04 15.21 -6.00
N ASN A 48 21.85 15.55 -4.72
CA ASN A 48 22.67 15.03 -3.63
C ASN A 48 21.93 13.92 -2.87
N THR A 49 22.44 12.69 -2.89
CA THR A 49 21.80 11.52 -2.26
C THR A 49 21.69 11.59 -0.75
N PHE A 50 22.44 12.46 -0.08
CA PHE A 50 22.38 12.65 1.38
C PHE A 50 21.24 13.57 1.81
N SER A 51 20.93 14.61 1.04
CA SER A 51 19.83 15.54 1.34
C SER A 51 18.57 15.28 0.54
N GLN A 52 18.68 14.59 -0.59
CA GLN A 52 17.61 14.43 -1.57
C GLN A 52 17.43 12.97 -1.99
N LEU A 53 16.28 12.69 -2.59
CA LEU A 53 15.85 11.44 -3.20
C LEU A 53 15.44 11.70 -4.65
N CYS A 54 15.61 10.68 -5.49
CA CYS A 54 15.08 10.68 -6.84
C CYS A 54 13.89 9.72 -6.91
N CYS A 55 12.68 10.26 -7.06
CA CYS A 55 11.45 9.50 -7.12
C CYS A 55 10.83 9.67 -8.51
N GLU A 56 10.82 8.60 -9.30
CA GLU A 56 10.30 8.59 -10.69
C GLU A 56 10.87 9.71 -11.58
N GLY A 57 12.16 10.00 -11.43
CA GLY A 57 12.84 11.05 -12.20
C GLY A 57 12.65 12.46 -11.66
N ILE A 58 11.96 12.62 -10.52
CA ILE A 58 11.75 13.91 -9.84
C ILE A 58 12.63 13.95 -8.58
N VAL A 59 13.43 15.01 -8.44
CA VAL A 59 14.23 15.26 -7.24
C VAL A 59 13.32 15.77 -6.13
N ARG A 60 13.40 15.13 -4.96
CA ARG A 60 12.67 15.49 -3.74
C ARG A 60 13.62 15.65 -2.56
N GLU A 61 13.31 16.58 -1.67
CA GLU A 61 14.06 16.74 -0.43
C GLU A 61 13.72 15.61 0.56
N ARG A 62 14.75 15.06 1.21
CA ARG A 62 14.56 14.19 2.37
C ARG A 62 14.01 15.00 3.53
N TYR A 63 13.30 14.33 4.43
CA TYR A 63 12.81 14.95 5.64
C TYR A 63 14.00 15.21 6.58
N ARG A 64 14.11 16.45 7.08
CA ARG A 64 15.25 16.96 7.87
C ARG A 64 15.51 16.24 9.20
N SER A 65 14.73 15.22 9.57
CA SER A 65 14.93 14.44 10.80
C SER A 65 15.98 13.33 10.67
N GLY A 66 16.81 13.33 9.61
CA GLY A 66 17.97 12.44 9.52
C GLY A 66 17.61 10.96 9.46
N SER A 67 16.37 10.62 9.09
CA SER A 67 15.96 9.24 8.95
C SER A 67 16.41 8.73 7.58
N TYR A 68 17.33 7.76 7.58
CA TYR A 68 17.65 6.98 6.38
C TYR A 68 16.47 6.12 5.89
N ALA A 69 15.33 6.14 6.60
CA ALA A 69 14.13 5.41 6.23
C ALA A 69 13.26 6.13 5.19
N ASP A 70 13.59 7.35 4.76
CA ASP A 70 12.85 8.02 3.69
C ASP A 70 12.98 7.23 2.38
N GLN A 71 11.83 6.89 1.81
CA GLN A 71 11.71 6.11 0.57
C GLN A 71 10.81 6.83 -0.41
N CYS A 72 10.80 6.39 -1.68
CA CYS A 72 9.86 6.91 -2.66
C CYS A 72 8.53 6.15 -2.59
N CYS A 73 7.44 6.88 -2.78
CA CYS A 73 6.11 6.35 -3.03
C CYS A 73 5.57 7.10 -4.25
N GLY A 74 5.59 6.45 -5.41
CA GLY A 74 5.41 7.14 -6.68
C GLY A 74 6.47 8.22 -6.85
N ASN A 75 6.03 9.44 -7.15
CA ASN A 75 6.90 10.62 -7.28
C ASN A 75 7.11 11.41 -5.98
N ASP A 76 6.59 10.93 -4.85
CA ASP A 76 6.67 11.61 -3.55
C ASP A 76 7.53 10.85 -2.53
N VAL A 77 7.91 11.55 -1.46
CA VAL A 77 8.72 10.98 -0.37
C VAL A 77 7.81 10.42 0.71
N LEU A 78 7.95 9.13 0.97
CA LEU A 78 7.34 8.41 2.08
C LEU A 78 8.15 8.64 3.36
N ARG A 79 7.51 9.20 4.38
CA ARG A 79 8.12 9.46 5.70
C ARG A 79 7.77 8.38 6.70
N PHE A 80 8.51 8.38 7.82
CA PHE A 80 8.16 7.56 8.97
C PHE A 80 6.74 7.87 9.46
N GLY A 81 5.94 6.82 9.70
CA GLY A 81 4.54 6.95 10.11
C GLY A 81 3.55 7.19 8.97
N GLN A 82 4.01 7.13 7.71
CA GLN A 82 3.15 7.11 6.53
C GLN A 82 3.14 5.73 5.89
N THR A 83 2.12 5.45 5.09
CA THR A 83 1.97 4.22 4.32
C THR A 83 1.84 4.58 2.84
N CYS A 84 2.53 3.83 1.99
CA CYS A 84 2.44 3.96 0.54
C CYS A 84 1.47 2.94 -0.03
N CYS A 85 0.44 3.39 -0.77
CA CYS A 85 -0.47 2.51 -1.49
C CYS A 85 -0.66 3.02 -2.92
N GLU A 86 -0.45 2.14 -3.91
CA GLU A 86 -0.53 2.47 -5.34
C GLU A 86 0.25 3.76 -5.73
N GLY A 87 1.44 3.96 -5.14
CA GLY A 87 2.26 5.14 -5.42
C GLY A 87 1.76 6.44 -4.78
N THR A 88 0.73 6.38 -3.93
CA THR A 88 0.21 7.53 -3.17
C THR A 88 0.57 7.42 -1.69
N VAL A 89 1.01 8.54 -1.10
CA VAL A 89 1.37 8.62 0.32
C VAL A 89 0.12 8.89 1.17
N HIS A 90 -0.07 8.08 2.21
CA HIS A 90 -1.16 8.24 3.16
C HIS A 90 -0.63 8.40 4.59
N ASN A 91 -1.27 9.28 5.37
CA ASN A 91 -0.93 9.55 6.77
C ASN A 91 -1.50 8.48 7.71
N VAL A 92 -1.15 7.23 7.48
CA VAL A 92 -1.54 6.08 8.31
C VAL A 92 -0.27 5.40 8.79
N VAL A 93 -0.11 5.31 10.11
CA VAL A 93 1.03 4.65 10.74
C VAL A 93 0.83 3.15 10.69
N SER A 94 1.83 2.41 10.18
CA SER A 94 1.75 0.94 10.06
C SER A 94 0.47 0.48 9.33
N GLY A 95 0.10 1.22 8.28
CA GLY A 95 -1.06 0.91 7.48
C GLY A 95 -0.81 -0.26 6.52
N ASP A 96 -1.90 -0.80 5.98
CA ASP A 96 -1.89 -1.70 4.84
C ASP A 96 -2.82 -1.19 3.75
N CYS A 97 -2.64 -1.74 2.54
CA CYS A 97 -3.38 -1.35 1.35
C CYS A 97 -4.43 -2.39 1.00
N CYS A 98 -5.60 -1.92 0.56
CA CYS A 98 -6.63 -2.75 -0.06
C CYS A 98 -7.14 -2.03 -1.32
N GLY A 99 -6.53 -2.35 -2.47
CA GLY A 99 -6.56 -1.48 -3.65
C GLY A 99 -6.09 -0.06 -3.27
N GLN A 100 -6.89 0.93 -3.61
CA GLN A 100 -6.63 2.35 -3.32
C GLN A 100 -6.91 2.77 -1.87
N ALA A 101 -7.58 1.93 -1.08
CA ALA A 101 -7.90 2.25 0.30
C ALA A 101 -6.75 1.89 1.25
N VAL A 102 -6.48 2.77 2.21
CA VAL A 102 -5.49 2.53 3.27
C VAL A 102 -6.19 2.40 4.61
N TYR A 103 -5.74 1.43 5.41
CA TYR A 103 -6.27 1.19 6.74
C TYR A 103 -5.12 0.86 7.69
N SER A 104 -5.34 1.00 8.99
CA SER A 104 -4.33 0.62 9.98
C SER A 104 -4.33 -0.90 10.17
N LYS A 105 -3.16 -1.54 10.21
CA LYS A 105 -3.07 -2.98 10.54
C LYS A 105 -3.59 -3.31 11.94
N SER A 106 -3.60 -2.33 12.83
CA SER A 106 -4.13 -2.47 14.19
C SER A 106 -5.66 -2.42 14.24
N ASP A 107 -6.33 -2.05 13.14
CA ASP A 107 -7.78 -1.95 13.08
C ASP A 107 -8.38 -3.31 12.68
N SER A 108 -8.87 -4.05 13.68
CA SER A 108 -9.52 -5.35 13.48
C SER A 108 -10.95 -5.24 12.92
N SER A 109 -11.47 -4.03 12.73
CA SER A 109 -12.79 -3.84 12.11
C SER A 109 -12.76 -4.03 10.59
N PHE A 110 -11.57 -4.16 10.00
CA PHE A 110 -11.38 -4.12 8.55
C PHE A 110 -11.04 -5.50 7.97
N LEU A 111 -11.66 -5.84 6.83
CA LEU A 111 -11.28 -6.99 6.01
C LEU A 111 -11.01 -6.54 4.57
N CYS A 112 -9.84 -6.93 4.03
CA CYS A 112 -9.53 -6.82 2.60
C CYS A 112 -9.71 -8.16 1.89
N CYS A 113 -10.51 -8.15 0.82
CA CYS A 113 -10.64 -9.27 -0.11
C CYS A 113 -10.12 -8.84 -1.49
N ASN A 114 -8.81 -8.95 -1.68
CA ASN A 114 -8.05 -8.41 -2.83
C ASN A 114 -8.12 -6.88 -2.91
N GLU A 115 -9.13 -6.33 -3.57
CA GLU A 115 -9.39 -4.88 -3.66
C GLU A 115 -10.71 -4.49 -2.98
N PHE A 116 -11.51 -5.49 -2.58
CA PHE A 116 -12.79 -5.25 -1.94
C PHE A 116 -12.62 -5.09 -0.43
N ARG A 117 -13.02 -3.92 0.05
CA ARG A 117 -13.00 -3.58 1.48
C ARG A 117 -14.37 -3.78 2.10
N THR A 118 -14.41 -4.40 3.28
CA THR A 118 -15.57 -4.38 4.19
C THR A 118 -15.14 -4.10 5.63
N THR A 119 -16.10 -3.67 6.45
CA THR A 119 -15.87 -3.30 7.85
C THR A 119 -16.73 -4.10 8.83
N THR A 120 -17.36 -5.21 8.39
CA THR A 120 -18.18 -6.00 9.31
C THR A 120 -17.35 -7.12 9.95
N PRO A 121 -17.46 -7.35 11.28
CA PRO A 121 -16.57 -8.28 11.98
C PRO A 121 -16.75 -9.75 11.60
N THR A 122 -17.88 -10.09 10.99
CA THR A 122 -18.24 -11.47 10.62
C THR A 122 -17.96 -11.77 9.15
N ASP A 123 -17.64 -10.75 8.36
CA ASP A 123 -17.37 -10.96 6.95
C ASP A 123 -16.09 -11.78 6.75
N VAL A 124 -16.10 -12.59 5.70
CA VAL A 124 -14.96 -13.39 5.26
C VAL A 124 -14.85 -13.35 3.75
N CYS A 125 -13.63 -13.45 3.23
CA CYS A 125 -13.41 -13.38 1.79
C CYS A 125 -13.88 -14.62 1.04
N CYS A 126 -14.51 -14.36 -0.10
CA CYS A 126 -14.89 -15.30 -1.13
C CYS A 126 -14.38 -14.77 -2.47
N GLY A 127 -13.13 -15.11 -2.83
CA GLY A 127 -12.45 -14.46 -3.94
C GLY A 127 -12.25 -12.96 -3.67
N SER A 128 -12.63 -12.11 -4.63
CA SER A 128 -12.55 -10.63 -4.53
C SER A 128 -13.81 -9.98 -3.92
N SER A 129 -14.58 -10.73 -3.15
CA SER A 129 -15.79 -10.23 -2.47
C SER A 129 -15.83 -10.76 -1.04
N ALA A 130 -16.59 -10.10 -0.18
CA ALA A 130 -16.84 -10.58 1.17
C ALA A 130 -18.25 -11.17 1.30
N PHE A 131 -18.42 -12.12 2.19
CA PHE A 131 -19.72 -12.65 2.59
C PHE A 131 -19.81 -12.75 4.12
N ASP A 132 -21.03 -12.76 4.65
CA ASP A 132 -21.36 -12.64 6.08
C ASP A 132 -20.99 -13.84 6.99
N GLY A 133 -19.99 -14.63 6.60
CA GLY A 133 -19.52 -15.78 7.35
C GLY A 133 -20.50 -16.95 7.40
N GLY A 134 -21.56 -16.95 6.57
CA GLY A 134 -22.51 -18.05 6.50
C GLY A 134 -23.88 -17.76 7.11
N ARG A 135 -24.16 -16.51 7.52
CA ARG A 135 -25.40 -16.14 8.21
C ARG A 135 -26.60 -16.13 7.25
N LEU A 136 -26.46 -15.46 6.12
CA LEU A 136 -27.42 -15.37 5.01
C LEU A 136 -26.74 -15.61 3.66
N GLN A 137 -25.41 -15.70 3.61
CA GLN A 137 -24.67 -15.86 2.36
C GLN A 137 -23.74 -17.07 2.41
N ILE A 138 -23.36 -17.59 1.24
CA ILE A 138 -22.42 -18.71 1.12
C ILE A 138 -21.43 -18.46 -0.02
N CYS A 139 -20.18 -18.91 0.17
CA CYS A 139 -19.15 -18.87 -0.85
C CYS A 139 -19.08 -20.19 -1.64
N CYS A 140 -19.26 -20.11 -2.96
CA CYS A 140 -19.17 -21.25 -3.85
C CYS A 140 -18.28 -20.90 -5.06
N GLY A 141 -17.10 -21.50 -5.15
CA GLY A 141 -16.17 -21.28 -6.27
C GLY A 141 -15.83 -19.79 -6.48
N ASN A 142 -15.46 -19.10 -5.40
CA ASN A 142 -15.15 -17.65 -5.38
C ASN A 142 -16.32 -16.72 -5.75
N LYS A 143 -17.56 -17.20 -5.67
CA LYS A 143 -18.77 -16.38 -5.84
C LYS A 143 -19.63 -16.43 -4.60
N VAL A 144 -20.06 -15.24 -4.15
CA VAL A 144 -21.02 -15.08 -3.06
C VAL A 144 -22.42 -15.34 -3.59
N ARG A 145 -23.20 -16.13 -2.85
CA ARG A 145 -24.62 -16.40 -3.14
C ARG A 145 -25.45 -16.14 -1.90
N GLU A 146 -26.60 -15.52 -2.08
CA GLU A 146 -27.61 -15.47 -1.03
C GLU A 146 -28.17 -16.86 -0.78
N TYR A 147 -28.20 -17.24 0.49
CA TYR A 147 -28.82 -18.46 0.96
C TYR A 147 -30.19 -18.08 1.53
N ASN A 148 -31.21 -18.12 0.66
CA ASN A 148 -32.58 -18.07 1.12
C ASN A 148 -32.83 -19.32 1.97
N ILE A 149 -32.91 -19.12 3.29
CA ILE A 149 -33.55 -20.08 4.19
C ILE A 149 -35.05 -20.05 3.86
N SER A 150 -35.45 -20.65 2.73
CA SER A 150 -36.80 -21.18 2.62
C SER A 150 -36.83 -22.35 3.58
N VAL A 151 -37.30 -22.10 4.80
CA VAL A 151 -37.58 -23.16 5.76
C VAL A 151 -38.69 -24.03 5.17
N GLU A 152 -38.31 -25.02 4.36
CA GLU A 152 -39.27 -25.99 3.86
C GLU A 152 -39.55 -27.00 4.97
N TYR A 153 -40.71 -26.83 5.58
CA TYR A 153 -41.27 -27.80 6.49
C TYR A 153 -41.96 -28.89 5.66
N SER A 154 -41.38 -30.11 5.66
CA SER A 154 -42.08 -31.27 5.10
C SER A 154 -42.86 -31.97 6.21
N LYS A 155 -44.18 -32.07 6.05
CA LYS A 155 -45.04 -32.80 7.00
C LYS A 155 -44.85 -34.29 6.76
N THR A 156 -44.16 -34.96 7.68
CA THR A 156 -43.98 -36.42 7.63
C THR A 156 -44.95 -37.12 8.58
N ARG A 157 -45.14 -38.44 8.43
CA ARG A 157 -45.96 -39.24 9.36
C ARG A 157 -45.45 -39.21 10.81
N ARG A 158 -44.22 -38.74 11.05
CA ARG A 158 -43.58 -38.62 12.37
C ARG A 158 -43.49 -37.15 12.88
N GLY A 159 -44.06 -36.17 12.17
CA GLY A 159 -44.04 -34.75 12.53
C GLY A 159 -43.50 -33.82 11.44
N LEU A 160 -43.31 -32.54 11.78
CA LEU A 160 -42.68 -31.54 10.91
C LEU A 160 -41.16 -31.81 10.82
N LYS A 161 -40.66 -32.18 9.63
CA LYS A 161 -39.23 -32.34 9.40
C LYS A 161 -38.68 -31.07 8.77
N LEU A 162 -37.82 -30.38 9.50
CA LEU A 162 -37.06 -29.22 9.03
C LEU A 162 -36.07 -29.67 7.95
N PHE A 163 -36.26 -29.20 6.72
CA PHE A 163 -35.27 -29.36 5.66
C PHE A 163 -34.40 -28.12 5.63
N ILE A 164 -33.11 -28.27 5.98
CA ILE A 164 -32.10 -27.26 5.70
C ILE A 164 -31.47 -27.71 4.37
N PRO A 165 -31.59 -26.96 3.26
CA PRO A 165 -30.95 -27.35 2.02
C PRO A 165 -29.45 -27.56 2.27
N ALA A 166 -28.98 -28.78 2.01
CA ALA A 166 -27.56 -29.06 2.10
C ALA A 166 -26.86 -28.20 1.04
N ALA A 167 -25.96 -27.32 1.47
CA ALA A 167 -25.09 -26.62 0.53
C ALA A 167 -24.29 -27.67 -0.26
N PRO A 168 -24.01 -27.45 -1.55
CA PRO A 168 -23.13 -28.32 -2.32
C PRO A 168 -21.80 -28.52 -1.59
N LEU A 169 -21.24 -29.74 -1.61
CA LEU A 169 -19.96 -30.09 -0.96
C LEU A 169 -18.78 -29.20 -1.40
N THR A 170 -18.94 -28.45 -2.50
CA THR A 170 -17.94 -27.52 -3.06
C THR A 170 -18.03 -26.10 -2.48
N CYS A 171 -18.96 -25.84 -1.56
CA CYS A 171 -19.19 -24.52 -0.99
C CYS A 171 -18.65 -24.44 0.45
N LYS A 172 -17.95 -23.35 0.76
CA LYS A 172 -17.38 -23.15 2.10
C LYS A 172 -18.42 -22.50 3.01
N ARG A 173 -18.79 -23.21 4.08
CA ARG A 173 -19.45 -22.62 5.27
C ARG A 173 -18.43 -22.57 6.38
N ILE A 174 -18.49 -21.53 7.22
CA ILE A 174 -17.57 -21.36 8.36
C ILE A 174 -18.09 -22.14 9.58
N PHE A 175 -19.39 -22.44 9.62
CA PHE A 175 -19.98 -23.37 10.58
C PHE A 175 -19.88 -24.81 10.05
N ASP A 176 -18.68 -25.38 10.08
CA ASP A 176 -18.56 -26.83 10.14
C ASP A 176 -18.94 -27.26 11.58
N GLU A 177 -19.89 -28.20 11.65
CA GLU A 177 -20.46 -28.82 12.86
C GLU A 177 -21.64 -28.12 13.57
N ILE A 178 -22.83 -28.15 12.93
CA ILE A 178 -24.06 -28.32 13.71
C ILE A 178 -24.31 -29.82 13.89
N TRP A 179 -23.77 -30.39 14.96
CA TRP A 179 -24.31 -31.64 15.50
C TRP A 179 -25.72 -31.35 16.02
N VAL A 180 -26.75 -31.69 15.25
CA VAL A 180 -28.09 -31.87 15.81
C VAL A 180 -28.04 -33.16 16.63
N LEU A 181 -27.66 -33.05 17.90
CA LEU A 181 -27.87 -34.09 18.87
C LEU A 181 -29.37 -34.39 18.93
N ASN A 182 -29.75 -35.53 18.37
CA ASN A 182 -31.08 -36.08 18.55
C ASN A 182 -31.23 -36.49 20.03
N LYS A 183 -31.66 -35.56 20.88
CA LYS A 183 -32.21 -35.90 22.20
C LYS A 183 -33.58 -36.55 22.00
N ASN A 184 -33.59 -37.80 21.56
CA ASN A 184 -34.68 -38.75 21.72
C ASN A 184 -34.10 -40.15 21.61
N ASN A 185 -33.37 -40.54 22.65
CA ASN A 185 -33.11 -41.95 22.96
C ASN A 185 -32.97 -42.10 24.47
N LYS A 186 -34.10 -41.98 25.16
CA LYS A 186 -34.65 -42.98 26.11
C LYS A 186 -35.95 -42.45 26.70
#